data_AF-A0A920J2L5-F1
#
_entry.id   AF-A0A920J2L5-F1
#
_cell.length_a   1.000
_cell.length_b   1.000
_cell.length_c   1.000
_cell.angle_alpha   90.00
_cell.angle_beta   90.00
_cell.angle_gamma   90.00
#
_symmetry.space_group_name_H-M   'P 1'
#
loop_
_entity.id
_entity.type
_entity.pdbx_description
1 polymer ?
#
loop_
_entity_poly.entity_id
_entity_poly.type
_entity_poly.pdbx_seq_one_letter_code
_entity_poly.pdbx_strand_id
1 'polypeptide(L)' 'MNTPLGLTEIISKLEKQEGKRLPPVHLWNPPLCENVEMKINSKGDWFFNNSPINRKKMVFNYLVLC' A
#
# COMPACT_ATOMS: atom_id res chain seq x y z
N MET A 1 41.00 1.01 1.28
CA MET A 1 39.85 0.50 0.49
C MET A 1 38.60 0.77 1.32
N ASN A 2 37.93 1.90 1.08
CA ASN A 2 36.83 2.39 1.92
C ASN A 2 35.50 1.98 1.29
N THR A 3 34.96 0.84 1.71
CA THR A 3 33.59 0.44 1.37
C THR A 3 32.62 1.43 2.00
N PRO A 4 31.74 2.09 1.24
CA PRO A 4 30.88 3.12 1.78
C PRO A 4 29.84 2.46 2.68
N LEU A 5 29.81 2.93 3.92
CA LEU A 5 28.87 2.60 5.00
C LEU A 5 27.38 2.57 4.58
N GLY A 6 27.04 3.08 3.38
CA GLY A 6 25.67 3.19 2.88
C GLY A 6 25.11 1.96 2.17
N LEU A 7 25.92 1.08 1.55
CA LEU A 7 25.37 -0.07 0.80
C LEU A 7 24.82 -1.14 1.75
N THR A 8 25.55 -1.42 2.84
CA THR A 8 25.11 -2.31 3.91
C THR A 8 23.85 -1.79 4.61
N GLU A 9 23.75 -0.47 4.80
CA GLU A 9 22.56 0.16 5.38
C GLU A 9 21.33 -0.04 4.47
N ILE A 10 21.47 0.13 3.15
CA ILE A 10 20.39 -0.09 2.19
C ILE A 10 19.92 -1.56 2.21
N ILE A 11 20.85 -2.52 2.20
CA ILE A 11 20.54 -3.95 2.26
C ILE A 11 19.75 -4.27 3.53
N SER A 12 20.21 -3.79 4.70
CA SER A 12 19.52 -4.02 5.97
C SER A 12 18.09 -3.44 6.03
N LYS A 13 17.83 -2.36 5.29
CA LYS A 13 16.49 -1.76 5.18
C LYS A 13 15.57 -2.57 4.27
N LEU A 14 16.11 -3.20 3.23
CA LEU A 14 15.35 -4.06 2.32
C LEU A 14 14.97 -5.38 3.00
N GLU A 15 15.90 -6.01 3.72
CA GLU A 15 15.64 -7.23 4.51
C GLU A 15 14.50 -7.02 5.54
N LYS A 16 14.44 -5.85 6.19
CA LYS A 16 13.35 -5.51 7.14
C LYS A 16 11.98 -5.30 6.49
N GLN A 17 11.89 -5.19 5.16
CA GLN A 17 10.62 -5.07 4.44
C GLN A 17 10.06 -6.43 4.03
N GLU A 18 10.90 -7.46 3.94
CA GLU A 18 10.49 -8.85 3.71
C GLU A 18 9.80 -9.39 4.97
N GLY A 19 8.49 -9.23 5.04
CA GLY A 19 7.70 -9.79 6.15
C GLY A 19 6.75 -8.83 6.85
N LYS A 20 6.47 -7.64 6.29
CA LYS A 20 5.21 -6.96 6.62
C LYS A 20 4.06 -7.82 6.11
N ARG A 21 3.69 -8.83 6.91
CA ARG A 21 2.54 -9.69 6.69
C ARG A 21 1.36 -8.76 6.48
N LEU A 22 0.75 -8.84 5.29
CA LEU A 22 -0.46 -8.11 5.03
C LEU A 22 -1.49 -8.54 6.09
N PRO A 23 -2.33 -7.62 6.60
CA PRO A 23 -3.39 -8.01 7.50
C PRO A 23 -4.21 -9.13 6.85
N PRO A 24 -4.70 -10.11 7.62
CA PRO A 24 -5.49 -11.21 7.08
C PRO A 24 -6.90 -10.72 6.72
N VAL A 25 -7.01 -9.96 5.63
CA VAL A 25 -8.25 -9.29 5.17
C VAL A 25 -9.41 -10.26 4.97
N HIS A 26 -9.12 -11.54 4.68
CA HIS A 26 -10.13 -12.58 4.52
C HIS A 26 -10.83 -12.98 5.83
N LEU A 27 -10.27 -12.63 6.99
CA LEU A 27 -10.89 -12.88 8.30
C LEU A 27 -11.80 -11.74 8.74
N TRP A 28 -11.84 -10.65 7.98
CA TRP A 28 -12.58 -9.45 8.35
C TRP A 28 -13.99 -9.51 7.75
N ASN A 29 -14.99 -9.20 8.58
CA ASN A 29 -16.38 -9.09 8.16
C ASN A 29 -16.94 -7.71 8.57
N PRO A 30 -16.41 -6.61 8.01
CA PRO A 30 -16.87 -5.26 8.34
C PRO A 30 -18.28 -5.02 7.80
N PRO A 31 -19.01 -4.03 8.34
CA PRO A 31 -20.23 -3.55 7.71
C PRO A 31 -19.93 -3.04 6.29
N LEU A 32 -20.93 -3.06 5.41
CA LEU A 32 -20.78 -2.47 4.08
C LEU A 32 -20.58 -0.96 4.22
N CYS A 33 -19.50 -0.43 3.65
CA CYS A 33 -19.28 1.02 3.58
C CYS A 33 -20.27 1.63 2.59
N GLU A 34 -21.22 2.41 3.11
CA GLU A 34 -22.11 3.21 2.29
C GLU A 34 -21.36 4.46 1.76
N ASN A 35 -21.67 4.87 0.52
CA ASN A 35 -21.12 6.08 -0.12
C ASN A 35 -19.59 6.09 -0.36
N VAL A 36 -18.95 4.92 -0.42
CA VAL A 36 -17.53 4.79 -0.82
C VAL A 36 -17.45 4.24 -2.23
N GLU A 37 -16.86 5.01 -3.15
CA GLU A 37 -16.60 4.58 -4.53
C GLU A 37 -15.10 4.49 -4.80
N MET A 38 -14.64 3.30 -5.16
CA MET A 38 -13.27 3.07 -5.63
C MET A 38 -13.29 2.57 -7.08
N LYS A 39 -12.55 3.25 -7.95
CA LYS A 39 -12.48 2.94 -9.40
C LYS A 39 -11.02 2.89 -9.85
N ILE A 40 -10.72 1.95 -10.73
CA ILE A 40 -9.41 1.86 -11.40
C ILE A 40 -9.68 1.98 -12.90
N ASN A 41 -9.08 2.98 -13.55
CA ASN A 41 -9.23 3.12 -15.00
C ASN A 41 -8.35 2.09 -15.74
N SER A 42 -8.55 1.95 -17.06
CA SER A 42 -7.74 1.05 -17.88
C SER A 42 -6.25 1.42 -17.94
N LYS A 43 -5.89 2.65 -17.55
CA LYS A 43 -4.50 3.13 -17.46
C LYS A 43 -3.85 2.81 -16.11
N GLY A 44 -4.60 2.28 -15.14
CA GLY A 44 -4.12 1.93 -13.80
C GLY A 44 -4.13 3.10 -12.80
N ASP A 45 -4.80 4.21 -13.11
CA ASP A 45 -5.03 5.30 -12.17
C ASP A 45 -6.16 4.94 -11.22
N TRP A 46 -5.95 5.23 -9.93
CA TRP A 46 -6.89 4.95 -8.86
C TRP A 46 -7.71 6.20 -8.55
N PHE A 47 -9.02 6.03 -8.38
CA PHE A 47 -9.95 7.07 -7.99
C PHE A 47 -10.68 6.65 -6.73
N PHE A 48 -10.78 7.55 -5.77
CA PHE A 48 -11.59 7.41 -4.56
C PHE A 48 -12.56 8.58 -4.49
N ASN A 49 -13.87 8.31 -4.48
CA ASN A 49 -14.93 9.33 -4.51
C ASN A 49 -14.67 10.41 -5.58
N ASN A 50 -14.31 9.97 -6.79
CA ASN A 50 -13.94 10.81 -7.96
C ASN A 50 -12.67 11.67 -7.80
N SER A 51 -11.89 11.49 -6.72
CA SER A 51 -10.59 12.12 -6.55
C SER A 51 -9.44 11.19 -6.96
N PRO A 52 -8.48 11.63 -7.80
CA PRO A 52 -7.37 10.79 -8.23
C PRO A 52 -6.33 10.58 -7.12
N ILE A 53 -5.94 9.32 -6.89
CA ILE A 53 -4.88 8.93 -5.94
C ILE A 53 -3.56 8.77 -6.69
N ASN A 54 -2.66 9.76 -6.56
CA ASN A 54 -1.36 9.76 -7.22
C ASN A 54 -0.27 8.98 -6.46
N ARG A 55 -0.49 8.65 -5.17
CA ARG A 55 0.50 7.96 -4.33
C ARG A 55 0.24 6.46 -4.29
N LYS A 56 0.93 5.69 -5.15
CA LYS A 56 0.78 4.22 -5.22
C LYS A 56 0.93 3.49 -3.87
N LYS A 57 1.83 3.96 -2.99
CA LYS A 57 2.02 3.38 -1.65
C LYS A 57 0.82 3.57 -0.70
N MET A 58 -0.05 4.53 -1.00
CA MET A 58 -1.19 4.91 -0.16
C MET A 58 -2.42 4.03 -0.43
N VAL A 59 -2.57 3.58 -1.68
CA VAL A 59 -3.68 2.73 -2.13
C VAL A 59 -3.80 1.48 -1.26
N PHE A 60 -2.68 0.89 -0.87
CA PHE A 60 -2.65 -0.30 -0.03
C PHE A 60 -3.28 -0.09 1.36
N ASN A 61 -3.14 1.10 1.94
CA ASN A 61 -3.69 1.40 3.26
C ASN A 61 -5.20 1.72 3.21
N TYR A 62 -5.71 2.25 2.09
CA TYR A 62 -7.12 2.63 1.99
C TYR A 62 -8.06 1.45 1.72
N LEU A 63 -7.55 0.35 1.15
CA LEU A 63 -8.35 -0.86 0.91
C LEU A 63 -8.80 -1.57 2.21
N VAL A 64 -8.37 -1.03 3.35
CA VAL A 64 -8.53 -1.56 4.71
C VAL A 64 -9.58 -0.75 5.50
N LEU A 65 -10.06 0.37 4.96
CA LEU A 65 -11.02 1.26 5.61
C LEU A 65 -12.44 1.02 5.07
N CYS A 66 -12.99 -0.11 5.52
CA CYS A 66 -14.26 -0.15 6.21
C CYS A 66 -13.99 -0.90 7.54
#